data_AF-A0A497SC27-F1
#
_entry.id   AF-A0A497SC27-F1
#
_cell.length_a   1.000
_cell.length_b   1.000
_cell.length_c   1.000
_cell.angle_alpha   90.00
_cell.angle_beta   90.00
_cell.angle_gamma   90.00
#
_symmetry.space_group_name_H-M   'P 1'
#
loop_
_entity.id
_entity.type
_entity.pdbx_description
1 polymer ?
#
loop_
_entity_poly.entity_id
_entity_poly.type
_entity_poly.pdbx_seq_one_letter_code
_entity_poly.pdbx_strand_id
1 'polypeptide(L)'
;MIRTLEFLVRLLILALPLYLILGLGISLLPMQIATGNQSRWVLDNMGFRTQQDGAFIAVEDNVKPPFYFYLNDDCTGWKSMLFLFALIFAVPGVMMSRRLWGLAAGIPVIWAGNIARVVAVVVSERVYGLETAMLIHDYLWQIGLIVLVLTIWTIWLSWVRREQRKHTLLGRLKSLLLGAR
;
A
#
# COMPACT_ATOMS: atom_id res chain seq x y z
N MET A 1 -21.22 -6.56 18.82
CA MET A 1 -21.68 -5.43 18.00
C MET A 1 -20.98 -4.12 18.33
N ILE A 2 -21.01 -3.61 19.57
CA ILE A 2 -20.47 -2.27 19.93
C ILE A 2 -19.01 -2.05 19.48
N ARG A 3 -18.12 -3.03 19.71
CA ARG A 3 -16.70 -2.95 19.30
C ARG A 3 -16.49 -2.93 17.78
N THR A 4 -17.37 -3.58 17.02
CA THR A 4 -17.32 -3.58 15.55
C THR A 4 -17.77 -2.23 15.01
N LEU A 5 -18.84 -1.68 15.57
CA LEU A 5 -19.32 -0.34 15.22
C LEU A 5 -18.25 0.72 15.52
N GLU A 6 -17.61 0.65 16.68
CA GLU A 6 -16.50 1.53 17.05
C GLU A 6 -15.36 1.47 16.02
N PHE A 7 -14.95 0.27 15.59
CA PHE A 7 -13.94 0.10 14.55
C PHE A 7 -14.37 0.78 13.23
N LEU A 8 -15.61 0.54 12.77
CA LEU A 8 -16.12 1.09 11.51
C LEU A 8 -16.21 2.62 11.56
N VAL A 9 -16.69 3.20 12.66
CA VAL A 9 -16.76 4.65 12.83
C VAL A 9 -15.36 5.27 12.82
N ARG A 10 -14.41 4.69 13.55
CA ARG A 10 -13.01 5.15 13.53
C ARG A 10 -12.40 5.06 12.13
N LEU A 11 -12.67 3.96 11.41
CA LEU A 11 -12.18 3.77 10.05
C LEU A 11 -12.72 4.84 9.10
N LEU A 12 -14.02 5.16 9.18
CA LEU A 12 -14.65 6.21 8.38
C LEU A 12 -14.06 7.59 8.67
N ILE A 13 -13.86 7.92 9.94
CA ILE A 13 -13.23 9.20 10.34
C ILE A 13 -11.79 9.28 9.82
N LEU A 14 -11.02 8.20 9.97
CA LEU A 14 -9.64 8.12 9.50
C LEU A 14 -9.53 8.12 7.97
N ALA A 15 -10.62 7.87 7.24
CA ALA A 15 -10.68 7.98 5.79
C ALA A 15 -10.98 9.42 5.32
N LEU A 16 -11.40 10.35 6.18
CA LEU A 16 -11.67 11.73 5.77
C LEU A 16 -10.51 12.45 5.07
N PRO A 17 -9.23 12.29 5.49
CA PRO A 17 -8.10 12.88 4.77
C PRO A 17 -8.02 12.47 3.30
N LEU A 18 -8.47 11.25 2.95
CA LEU A 18 -8.54 10.79 1.56
C LEU A 18 -9.46 11.69 0.74
N TYR A 19 -10.68 11.89 1.24
CA TYR A 19 -11.69 12.72 0.56
C TYR A 19 -11.29 14.19 0.52
N LEU A 20 -10.60 14.68 1.55
CA LEU A 20 -10.08 16.04 1.57
C LEU A 20 -9.01 16.26 0.49
N ILE A 21 -8.03 15.35 0.40
CA ILE A 21 -6.96 15.44 -0.62
C ILE A 21 -7.57 15.38 -2.03
N LEU A 22 -8.51 14.47 -2.26
CA LEU A 22 -9.21 14.34 -3.54
C LEU A 22 -10.06 15.57 -3.86
N GLY A 23 -10.82 16.10 -2.89
CA GLY A 23 -11.70 17.24 -3.07
C GLY A 23 -10.96 18.57 -3.27
N LEU A 24 -9.79 18.72 -2.66
CA LEU A 24 -8.92 19.90 -2.84
C LEU A 24 -8.04 19.80 -4.10
N GLY A 25 -8.02 18.65 -4.79
CA GLY A 25 -7.17 18.44 -5.97
C GLY A 25 -5.68 18.59 -5.67
N ILE A 26 -5.24 18.16 -4.48
CA ILE A 26 -3.83 18.28 -4.07
C ILE A 26 -3.00 17.34 -4.94
N SER A 27 -2.12 17.92 -5.77
CA SER A 27 -1.18 17.16 -6.58
C SER A 27 -0.13 16.48 -5.71
N LEU A 28 0.07 15.18 -5.92
CA LEU A 28 1.10 14.39 -5.24
C LEU A 28 2.35 14.24 -6.12
N LEU A 29 2.73 15.31 -6.82
CA LEU A 29 3.87 15.32 -7.76
C LEU A 29 5.16 14.71 -7.17
N PRO A 30 5.58 14.98 -5.91
CA PRO A 30 6.76 14.34 -5.34
C PRO A 30 6.65 12.81 -5.29
N MET A 31 5.46 12.28 -5.00
CA MET A 31 5.23 10.83 -4.97
C MET A 31 5.18 10.24 -6.38
N GLN A 32 4.64 10.98 -7.36
CA GLN A 32 4.66 10.59 -8.77
C GLN A 32 6.09 10.47 -9.26
N ILE A 33 6.93 11.48 -9.01
CA ILE A 33 8.34 11.49 -9.39
C ILE A 33 9.10 10.34 -8.71
N ALA A 34 8.88 10.11 -7.41
CA ALA A 34 9.52 9.02 -6.68
C ALA A 34 9.13 7.63 -7.21
N THR A 35 7.83 7.43 -7.49
CA THR A 35 7.32 6.19 -8.09
C THR A 35 7.91 5.99 -9.47
N GLY A 36 7.94 7.05 -10.28
CA GLY A 36 8.52 7.04 -11.62
C GLY A 36 10.00 6.67 -11.58
N ASN A 37 10.79 7.33 -10.74
CA ASN A 37 12.23 7.11 -10.66
C ASN A 37 12.58 5.66 -10.30
N GLN A 38 11.82 5.07 -9.38
CA GLN A 38 12.05 3.69 -8.95
C GLN A 38 11.56 2.68 -9.98
N SER A 39 10.41 2.94 -10.62
CA SER A 39 9.91 2.09 -11.71
C SER A 39 10.85 2.13 -12.91
N ARG A 40 11.35 3.32 -13.27
CA ARG A 40 12.39 3.57 -14.28
C ARG A 40 13.64 2.75 -13.99
N TRP A 41 14.15 2.81 -12.75
CA TRP A 41 15.30 2.01 -12.34
C TRP A 41 15.07 0.51 -12.55
N VAL A 42 13.90 -0.03 -12.18
CA VAL A 42 13.59 -1.46 -12.41
C VAL A 42 13.55 -1.77 -13.91
N LEU A 43 12.88 -0.92 -14.71
CA LEU A 43 12.75 -1.11 -16.15
C LEU A 43 14.11 -1.05 -16.88
N ASP A 44 14.98 -0.11 -16.52
CA ASP A 44 16.33 -0.02 -17.07
C ASP A 44 17.13 -1.30 -16.78
N ASN A 45 17.01 -1.86 -15.57
CA ASN A 45 17.65 -3.13 -15.22
C ASN A 45 17.04 -4.34 -15.95
N MET A 46 15.82 -4.21 -16.48
CA MET A 46 15.18 -5.21 -17.34
C MET A 46 15.56 -5.05 -18.83
N GLY A 47 16.38 -4.05 -19.18
CA GLY A 47 16.86 -3.81 -20.53
C GLY A 47 16.03 -2.82 -21.35
N PHE A 48 15.03 -2.18 -20.74
CA PHE A 48 14.31 -1.07 -21.38
C PHE A 48 15.16 0.20 -21.35
N ARG A 49 15.01 1.09 -22.35
CA ARG A 49 15.59 2.42 -22.28
C ARG A 49 14.50 3.39 -21.86
N THR A 50 14.57 3.88 -20.63
CA THR A 50 13.52 4.74 -20.10
C THR A 50 14.02 6.14 -19.78
N GLN A 51 13.29 7.14 -20.25
CA GLN A 51 13.52 8.55 -19.93
C GLN A 51 12.34 9.08 -19.13
N GLN A 52 12.62 9.89 -18.10
CA GLN A 52 11.59 10.47 -17.26
C GLN A 52 11.73 11.99 -17.26
N ASP A 53 10.60 12.66 -17.46
CA ASP A 53 10.46 14.11 -17.27
C ASP A 53 9.28 14.38 -16.32
N GLY A 54 9.59 14.74 -15.07
CA GLY A 54 8.61 14.85 -14.01
C GLY A 54 7.84 13.54 -13.77
N ALA A 55 6.54 13.54 -14.06
CA ALA A 55 5.66 12.38 -13.96
C ALA A 55 5.44 11.66 -15.31
N PHE A 56 6.03 12.17 -16.40
CA PHE A 56 6.01 11.50 -17.70
C PHE A 56 7.18 10.52 -17.82
N ILE A 57 6.90 9.34 -18.37
CA ILE A 57 7.91 8.33 -18.69
C ILE A 57 7.77 7.96 -20.16
N ALA A 58 8.89 8.06 -20.88
CA ALA A 58 9.06 7.55 -22.23
C ALA A 58 9.79 6.21 -22.15
N VAL A 59 9.26 5.20 -22.84
CA VAL A 59 9.89 3.89 -22.94
C VAL A 59 10.28 3.67 -24.39
N GLU A 60 11.58 3.66 -24.62
CA GLU A 60 12.21 3.38 -25.89
C GLU A 60 12.69 1.92 -25.92
N ASP A 61 12.63 1.34 -27.12
CA ASP A 61 13.18 0.03 -27.41
C ASP A 61 13.60 0.02 -28.89
N ASN A 62 14.58 -0.80 -29.22
CA ASN A 62 15.11 -0.95 -30.57
C ASN A 62 14.13 -1.68 -31.51
N VAL A 63 13.11 -2.37 -30.98
CA VAL A 63 12.27 -3.31 -31.76
C VAL A 63 10.90 -2.76 -32.17
N LYS A 64 10.28 -1.89 -31.38
CA LYS A 64 8.92 -1.35 -31.63
C LYS A 64 8.89 0.12 -31.21
N PRO A 65 7.97 0.95 -31.74
CA PRO A 65 8.01 2.39 -31.53
C PRO A 65 7.97 2.76 -30.04
N PRO A 66 8.53 3.93 -29.69
CA PRO A 66 8.47 4.43 -28.33
C PRO A 66 7.02 4.69 -27.93
N PHE A 67 6.73 4.48 -26.65
CA PHE A 67 5.46 4.84 -26.06
C PHE A 67 5.67 5.69 -24.81
N TYR A 68 4.63 6.45 -24.46
CA TYR A 68 4.68 7.45 -23.42
C TYR A 68 3.50 7.25 -22.48
N PHE A 69 3.75 7.36 -21.19
CA PHE A 69 2.69 7.32 -20.19
C PHE A 69 2.93 8.37 -19.10
N TYR A 70 1.82 8.81 -18.53
CA TYR A 70 1.79 9.79 -17.44
C TYR A 70 1.39 9.10 -16.14
N LEU A 71 2.23 9.22 -15.10
CA LEU A 71 1.87 8.76 -13.77
C LEU A 71 0.96 9.78 -13.11
N ASN A 72 -0.33 9.47 -13.04
CA ASN A 72 -1.26 10.23 -12.23
C ASN A 72 -1.10 9.91 -10.73
N ASP A 73 -1.83 10.61 -9.87
CA ASP A 73 -1.77 10.41 -8.41
C ASP A 73 -2.14 8.97 -8.01
N ASP A 74 -3.00 8.31 -8.78
CA ASP A 74 -3.45 6.94 -8.53
C ASP A 74 -2.36 5.90 -8.81
N CYS A 75 -1.34 6.25 -9.59
CA CYS A 75 -0.16 5.43 -9.84
C CYS A 75 0.80 5.35 -8.65
N THR A 76 0.66 6.20 -7.63
CA THR A 76 1.66 6.31 -6.53
C THR A 76 1.41 5.38 -5.33
N GLY A 77 0.27 4.67 -5.30
CA GLY A 77 -0.08 3.76 -4.20
C GLY A 77 -0.47 4.45 -2.88
N TRP A 78 -0.54 5.79 -2.85
CA TRP A 78 -0.84 6.57 -1.64
C TRP A 78 -2.18 6.21 -1.00
N LYS A 79 -3.22 5.94 -1.80
CA LYS A 79 -4.55 5.50 -1.33
C LYS A 79 -4.44 4.21 -0.52
N SER A 80 -3.65 3.25 -0.99
CA SER A 80 -3.41 1.96 -0.31
C SER A 80 -2.65 2.14 1.00
N MET A 81 -1.64 3.01 1.03
CA MET A 81 -0.88 3.33 2.26
C MET A 81 -1.76 4.03 3.30
N LEU A 82 -2.56 5.00 2.88
CA LEU A 82 -3.53 5.70 3.75
C LEU A 82 -4.60 4.73 4.27
N PHE A 83 -5.06 3.81 3.42
CA PHE A 83 -6.03 2.80 3.82
C PHE A 83 -5.44 1.83 4.86
N LEU A 84 -4.20 1.38 4.69
CA LEU A 84 -3.50 0.59 5.71
C LEU A 84 -3.38 1.36 7.03
N PHE A 85 -3.01 2.64 6.96
CA PHE A 85 -2.98 3.52 8.14
C PHE A 85 -4.32 3.56 8.85
N ALA A 86 -5.41 3.81 8.12
CA ALA A 86 -6.75 3.87 8.69
C ALA A 86 -7.16 2.52 9.32
N LEU A 87 -6.89 1.39 8.65
CA LEU A 87 -7.17 0.05 9.17
C LEU A 87 -6.40 -0.25 10.45
N ILE A 88 -5.12 0.10 10.52
CA ILE A 88 -4.29 -0.11 11.72
C ILE A 88 -4.78 0.77 12.87
N PHE A 89 -5.04 2.05 12.64
CA PHE A 89 -5.44 3.00 13.68
C PHE A 89 -6.88 2.83 14.16
N ALA A 90 -7.76 2.28 13.31
CA ALA A 90 -9.14 1.97 13.67
C ALA A 90 -9.25 0.85 14.72
N VAL A 91 -8.27 -0.06 14.83
CA VAL A 91 -8.31 -1.15 15.82
C VAL A 91 -8.16 -0.60 17.25
N PRO A 92 -9.15 -0.76 18.15
CA PRO A 92 -9.08 -0.26 19.51
C PRO A 92 -8.14 -1.09 20.39
N GLY A 93 -7.61 -0.47 21.46
CA GLY A 93 -6.82 -1.18 22.49
C GLY A 93 -5.42 -1.65 22.08
N VAL A 94 -4.89 -1.19 20.93
CA VAL A 94 -3.54 -1.53 20.46
C VAL A 94 -2.54 -0.44 20.84
N MET A 95 -1.40 -0.84 21.41
CA MET A 95 -0.29 0.06 21.75
C MET A 95 0.29 0.75 20.52
N MET A 96 0.70 2.01 20.67
CA MET A 96 1.25 2.82 19.57
C MET A 96 2.46 2.16 18.91
N SER A 97 3.40 1.60 19.68
CA SER A 97 4.58 0.92 19.15
C SER A 97 4.24 -0.21 18.17
N ARG A 98 3.17 -0.98 18.45
CA ARG A 98 2.72 -2.06 17.56
C ARG A 98 2.07 -1.55 16.29
N ARG A 99 1.40 -0.39 16.34
CA ARG A 99 0.84 0.28 15.15
C ARG A 99 1.97 0.74 14.23
N LEU A 100 2.98 1.39 14.81
CA LEU A 100 4.15 1.87 14.06
C LEU A 100 4.93 0.72 13.44
N TRP A 101 5.11 -0.41 14.13
CA TRP A 101 5.69 -1.62 13.54
C TRP A 101 4.88 -2.16 12.35
N GLY A 102 3.55 -2.15 12.46
CA GLY A 102 2.68 -2.55 11.35
C GLY A 102 2.82 -1.66 10.13
N LEU A 103 2.93 -0.35 10.33
CA LEU A 103 3.18 0.61 9.25
C LEU A 103 4.58 0.47 8.66
N ALA A 104 5.61 0.39 9.50
CA ALA A 104 6.99 0.26 9.08
C ALA A 104 7.23 -0.99 8.26
N ALA A 105 6.54 -2.10 8.56
CA ALA A 105 6.59 -3.31 7.75
C ALA A 105 5.66 -3.25 6.53
N GLY A 106 4.45 -2.71 6.68
CA GLY A 106 3.42 -2.76 5.63
C GLY A 106 3.59 -1.73 4.51
N ILE A 107 4.01 -0.50 4.82
CA ILE A 107 4.19 0.56 3.83
C ILE A 107 5.22 0.18 2.77
N PRO A 108 6.44 -0.31 3.11
CA PRO A 108 7.40 -0.75 2.11
C PRO A 108 6.88 -1.86 1.20
N VAL A 109 6.08 -2.80 1.73
CA VAL A 109 5.49 -3.90 0.94
C VAL A 109 4.44 -3.37 -0.03
N ILE A 110 3.57 -2.46 0.41
CA ILE A 110 2.59 -1.80 -0.48
C ILE A 110 3.32 -0.99 -1.55
N TRP A 111 4.36 -0.25 -1.17
CA TRP A 111 5.15 0.54 -2.10
C TRP A 111 5.83 -0.35 -3.16
N ALA A 112 6.45 -1.46 -2.74
CA ALA A 112 7.03 -2.43 -3.66
C ALA A 112 5.98 -3.05 -4.60
N GLY A 113 4.80 -3.41 -4.06
CA GLY A 113 3.67 -3.89 -4.88
C GLY A 113 3.19 -2.85 -5.89
N ASN A 114 3.24 -1.55 -5.53
CA ASN A 114 2.92 -0.45 -6.43
C ASN A 114 3.95 -0.28 -7.55
N ILE A 115 5.25 -0.39 -7.25
CA ILE A 115 6.30 -0.37 -8.27
C ILE A 115 6.13 -1.58 -9.21
N ALA A 116 5.89 -2.78 -8.66
CA ALA A 116 5.62 -3.98 -9.44
C ALA A 116 4.43 -3.80 -10.39
N ARG A 117 3.37 -3.09 -9.94
CA ARG A 117 2.24 -2.71 -10.79
C ARG A 117 2.67 -1.89 -11.99
N VAL A 118 3.37 -0.77 -11.76
CA VAL A 118 3.78 0.14 -12.84
C VAL A 118 4.64 -0.61 -13.86
N VAL A 119 5.62 -1.37 -13.38
CA VAL A 119 6.48 -2.20 -14.22
C VAL A 119 5.68 -3.24 -15.01
N ALA A 120 4.73 -3.94 -14.36
CA ALA A 120 3.91 -4.94 -15.02
C ALA A 120 3.04 -4.34 -16.13
N VAL A 121 2.47 -3.14 -15.94
CA VAL A 121 1.69 -2.45 -16.96
C VAL A 121 2.58 -2.08 -18.16
N VAL A 122 3.76 -1.50 -17.91
CA VAL A 122 4.74 -1.15 -18.95
C VAL A 122 5.16 -2.37 -19.76
N VAL A 123 5.51 -3.47 -19.08
CA VAL A 123 5.90 -4.73 -19.73
C VAL A 123 4.74 -5.33 -20.51
N SER A 124 3.52 -5.26 -19.96
CA SER A 124 2.33 -5.81 -20.63
C SER A 124 1.97 -5.02 -21.87
N GLU A 125 2.07 -3.69 -21.84
CA GLU A 125 1.89 -2.84 -23.01
C GLU A 125 2.92 -3.19 -24.07
N ARG A 126 4.17 -3.38 -23.65
CA ARG A 126 5.24 -3.77 -24.55
C ARG A 126 4.98 -5.11 -25.22
N VAL A 127 4.60 -6.14 -24.47
CA VAL A 127 4.53 -7.52 -24.97
C VAL A 127 3.20 -7.78 -25.68
N TYR A 128 2.10 -7.35 -25.07
CA TYR A 128 0.73 -7.70 -25.47
C TYR A 128 -0.11 -6.52 -25.97
N GLY A 129 0.42 -5.29 -25.96
CA GLY A 129 -0.25 -4.09 -26.43
C GLY A 129 -1.09 -3.37 -25.35
N LEU A 130 -1.54 -2.16 -25.70
CA LEU A 130 -2.19 -1.23 -24.78
C LEU A 130 -3.48 -1.79 -24.15
N GLU A 131 -4.31 -2.50 -24.92
CA GLU A 131 -5.57 -3.07 -24.44
C GLU A 131 -5.35 -4.04 -23.27
N THR A 132 -4.38 -4.94 -23.41
CA THR A 132 -4.00 -5.89 -22.35
C THR A 132 -3.42 -5.17 -21.14
N ALA A 133 -2.58 -4.15 -21.36
CA ALA A 133 -2.04 -3.33 -20.28
C ALA A 133 -3.13 -2.62 -19.47
N MET A 134 -4.13 -2.06 -20.13
CA MET A 134 -5.27 -1.42 -19.47
C MET A 134 -6.13 -2.42 -18.68
N LEU A 135 -6.38 -3.61 -19.23
CA LEU A 135 -7.08 -4.67 -18.48
C LEU A 135 -6.33 -5.05 -17.20
N ILE A 136 -5.01 -5.19 -17.29
CA ILE A 136 -4.15 -5.49 -16.14
C ILE A 136 -4.18 -4.33 -15.14
N HIS A 137 -4.07 -3.10 -15.61
CA HIS A 137 -4.10 -1.90 -14.77
C HIS A 137 -5.44 -1.74 -14.02
N ASP A 138 -6.56 -1.83 -14.74
CA ASP A 138 -7.88 -1.47 -14.21
C ASP A 138 -8.48 -2.58 -13.35
N TYR A 139 -8.23 -3.86 -13.68
CA TYR A 139 -8.87 -4.97 -12.97
C TYR A 139 -7.91 -5.70 -12.03
N LEU A 140 -6.80 -6.23 -12.57
CA LEU A 140 -5.89 -7.08 -11.79
C LEU A 140 -5.29 -6.28 -10.64
N TRP A 141 -4.78 -5.08 -10.92
CA TRP A 141 -4.08 -4.30 -9.92
C TRP A 141 -4.97 -3.54 -8.95
N GLN A 142 -6.17 -3.13 -9.37
CA GLN A 142 -7.16 -2.56 -8.45
C GLN A 142 -7.53 -3.58 -7.37
N ILE A 143 -7.87 -4.82 -7.77
CA ILE A 143 -8.20 -5.89 -6.84
C ILE A 143 -6.95 -6.34 -6.07
N GLY A 144 -5.83 -6.51 -6.77
CA GLY A 144 -4.57 -7.00 -6.21
C GLY A 144 -4.04 -6.13 -5.07
N LEU A 145 -4.05 -4.80 -5.22
CA LEU A 145 -3.59 -3.89 -4.16
C LEU A 145 -4.55 -3.87 -2.97
N ILE A 146 -5.87 -3.98 -3.18
CA ILE A 146 -6.84 -4.10 -2.08
C ILE A 146 -6.57 -5.39 -1.29
N VAL A 147 -6.42 -6.52 -1.99
CA VAL A 147 -6.11 -7.81 -1.38
C VAL A 147 -4.78 -7.76 -0.63
N LEU A 148 -3.76 -7.11 -1.20
CA LEU A 148 -2.45 -6.92 -0.54
C LEU A 148 -2.60 -6.16 0.78
N VAL A 149 -3.30 -5.01 0.78
CA VAL A 149 -3.53 -4.20 1.99
C VAL A 149 -4.27 -5.01 3.06
N LEU A 150 -5.35 -5.70 2.69
CA LEU A 150 -6.13 -6.52 3.61
C LEU A 150 -5.30 -7.71 4.15
N THR A 151 -4.45 -8.31 3.32
CA THR A 151 -3.55 -9.39 3.73
C THR A 151 -2.53 -8.90 4.74
N ILE A 152 -1.87 -7.77 4.48
CA ILE A 152 -0.93 -7.15 5.42
C ILE A 152 -1.62 -6.83 6.75
N TRP A 153 -2.80 -6.20 6.68
CA TRP A 153 -3.56 -5.84 7.88
C TRP A 153 -4.00 -7.07 8.68
N THR A 154 -4.48 -8.13 8.03
CA THR A 154 -4.90 -9.37 8.71
C THR A 154 -3.74 -10.11 9.35
N ILE A 155 -2.57 -10.15 8.70
CA ILE A 155 -1.32 -10.67 9.28
C ILE A 155 -0.94 -9.86 10.53
N TRP A 156 -0.89 -8.53 10.41
CA TRP A 156 -0.57 -7.64 11.53
C TRP A 156 -1.57 -7.80 12.69
N LEU A 157 -2.87 -7.84 12.40
CA LEU A 157 -3.92 -8.00 13.41
C LEU A 157 -3.79 -9.33 14.15
N SER A 158 -3.48 -10.40 13.41
CA SER A 158 -3.25 -11.73 13.98
C SER A 158 -2.03 -11.73 14.90
N TRP A 159 -0.94 -11.08 14.49
CA TRP A 159 0.25 -10.92 15.32
C TRP A 159 -0.05 -10.13 16.61
N VAL A 160 -0.70 -8.97 16.52
CA VAL A 160 -1.04 -8.15 17.69
C VAL A 160 -1.93 -8.90 18.67
N ARG A 161 -2.96 -9.62 18.19
CA ARG A 161 -3.88 -10.40 19.03
C ARG A 161 -3.18 -11.53 19.77
N ARG A 162 -2.25 -12.24 19.10
CA ARG A 162 -1.44 -13.29 19.74
C ARG A 162 -0.61 -12.71 20.88
N GLU A 163 0.02 -11.56 20.66
CA GLU A 163 0.91 -10.96 21.65
C GLU A 163 0.15 -10.34 22.84
N GLN A 164 -1.04 -9.77 22.61
CA GLN A 164 -1.92 -9.33 23.72
C GLN A 164 -2.34 -10.51 24.60
N ARG A 165 -2.72 -11.66 24.00
CA ARG A 165 -3.13 -12.85 24.75
C ARG A 165 -2.01 -13.38 25.65
N LYS A 166 -0.78 -13.46 25.15
CA LYS A 166 0.40 -13.87 25.95
C LYS A 166 0.60 -12.97 27.16
N HIS A 167 0.53 -11.65 26.97
CA HIS A 167 0.72 -10.68 28.05
C HIS A 167 -0.35 -10.81 29.14
N THR A 168 -1.62 -11.03 28.77
CA THR A 168 -2.72 -11.26 29.72
C THR A 168 -2.53 -12.56 30.49
N LEU A 169 -2.09 -13.65 29.84
CA LEU A 169 -1.85 -14.94 30.49
C LEU A 169 -0.69 -14.85 31.50
N LEU A 170 0.43 -14.24 31.11
CA LEU A 170 1.57 -14.04 32.01
C LEU A 170 1.21 -13.16 33.22
N GLY A 171 0.38 -12.13 33.03
CA GLY A 171 -0.13 -11.30 34.12
C GLY A 171 -0.95 -12.10 35.13
N ARG A 172 -1.88 -12.93 34.65
CA ARG A 172 -2.71 -13.81 35.51
C ARG A 172 -1.86 -14.84 36.27
N LEU A 173 -0.85 -15.40 35.62
CA LEU A 173 0.02 -16.41 36.24
C LEU A 173 0.86 -15.79 37.36
N LYS A 174 1.39 -14.59 37.15
CA LYS A 174 2.11 -13.83 38.19
C LYS A 174 1.21 -13.47 39.38
N SER A 175 -0.03 -13.03 39.15
CA SER A 175 -0.95 -12.71 40.25
C SER A 175 -1.34 -13.94 41.07
N LEU A 176 -1.49 -15.11 40.44
CA LEU A 176 -1.76 -16.37 41.15
C LEU A 176 -0.57 -16.81 42.00
N LEU A 177 0.66 -16.68 41.48
CA LEU A 177 1.87 -17.06 42.23
C LEU A 177 2.20 -16.10 43.38
N LEU A 178 1.87 -14.82 43.25
CA LEU A 178 2.12 -13.80 44.28
C LEU A 178 1.01 -13.74 45.34
N GLY A 179 -0.23 -14.11 45.00
CA GLY A 179 -1.34 -14.17 45.95
C GLY A 179 -1.43 -15.47 46.76
N ALA A 180 -0.53 -16.43 46.51
CA ALA A 180 -0.45 -17.71 47.23
C ALA A 180 0.59 -17.69 48.38
N ARG A 181 1.00 -16.51 48.84
CA ARG A 181 1.91 -16.30 49.99
C ARG A 181 1.21 -15.57 51.11
#